data_AF-A0A9P8UIA9-F1
#
_entry.id   AF-A0A9P8UIA9-F1
#
_cell.length_a   1.000
_cell.length_b   1.000
_cell.length_c   1.000
_cell.angle_alpha   90.00
_cell.angle_beta   90.00
_cell.angle_gamma   90.00
#
_symmetry.space_group_name_H-M   'P 1'
#
loop_
_entity.id
_entity.type
_entity.pdbx_description
1 polymer ?
#
loop_
_entity_poly.entity_id
_entity_poly.type
_entity_poly.pdbx_seq_one_letter_code
_entity_poly.pdbx_strand_id
1 'polypeptide(L)'
;MSTSFTTTALVLGILNLSGISEAQSFNWANTKSVVSFGDSYSYILGTAGSPNPLHEGFLAQLHKLLHQIVLNGVIGTAEGGPNWLEFLTGCATSNGQYSPANCPRKLWDFAFSGASVSEQFLPRHLSVTIPLVNQTQQYLNYADAILTNTPVNLSRSSTLVAIWIGINDIFDSKTYKPSGRSDASFWGAELDVVFNTCAKSLYARGFRNFLFMNLPPIDRTPANQRSSTPYPTKSQVNLWDSLLASKANTFQSANAGSKAMVYDANTFLNNVMSNPSAYGITNTATYCSGWQQQDVLTNPGKYGCVPQSRYFWYNAAHL
;
A
#
# COMPACT_ATOMS: atom_id res chain seq x y z
N MET A 1 25.33 -31.90 -70.00
CA MET A 1 24.31 -31.69 -68.96
C MET A 1 24.79 -30.57 -68.05
N SER A 2 24.32 -29.34 -68.27
CA SER A 2 24.49 -28.25 -67.30
C SER A 2 23.30 -27.32 -67.42
N THR A 3 22.52 -27.29 -66.36
CA THR A 3 21.26 -26.58 -66.15
C THR A 3 21.53 -25.11 -65.85
N SER A 4 20.75 -24.22 -66.47
CA SER A 4 20.70 -22.79 -66.14
C SER A 4 19.50 -22.56 -65.22
N PHE A 5 19.73 -22.07 -64.00
CA PHE A 5 18.69 -21.72 -63.04
C PHE A 5 18.42 -20.21 -63.10
N THR A 6 17.17 -19.87 -63.38
CA THR A 6 16.58 -18.54 -63.25
C THR A 6 16.44 -18.15 -61.77
N THR A 7 16.95 -16.97 -61.40
CA THR A 7 16.81 -16.39 -60.06
C THR A 7 15.57 -15.51 -60.00
N THR A 8 14.61 -15.91 -59.18
CA THR A 8 13.39 -15.14 -58.87
C THR A 8 13.72 -14.13 -57.76
N ALA A 9 13.54 -12.84 -58.02
CA ALA A 9 13.69 -11.79 -57.00
C ALA A 9 12.45 -11.75 -56.09
N LEU A 10 12.64 -12.01 -54.80
CA LEU A 10 11.62 -11.90 -53.77
C LEU A 10 11.59 -10.46 -53.24
N VAL A 11 10.48 -9.74 -53.46
CA VAL A 11 10.24 -8.42 -52.85
C VAL A 11 9.86 -8.63 -51.38
N LEU A 12 10.77 -8.33 -50.45
CA LEU A 12 10.43 -8.23 -49.03
C LEU A 12 9.71 -6.90 -48.77
N GLY A 13 8.41 -6.98 -48.47
CA GLY A 13 7.65 -5.86 -47.94
C GLY A 13 8.13 -5.49 -46.53
N ILE A 14 8.50 -4.23 -46.34
CA ILE A 14 8.81 -3.66 -45.03
C ILE A 14 7.47 -3.45 -44.29
N LEU A 15 7.13 -4.36 -43.39
CA LEU A 15 6.10 -4.11 -42.37
C LEU A 15 6.69 -3.13 -41.35
N ASN A 16 6.30 -1.87 -41.46
CA ASN A 16 6.46 -0.90 -40.38
C ASN A 16 5.59 -1.33 -39.20
N LEU A 17 6.18 -2.05 -38.24
CA LEU A 17 5.63 -2.26 -36.91
C LEU A 17 5.76 -0.95 -36.11
N SER A 18 4.98 0.06 -36.49
CA SER A 18 4.78 1.24 -35.69
C SER A 18 3.99 0.87 -34.43
N GLY A 19 4.67 0.86 -33.29
CA GLY A 19 4.05 1.08 -31.98
C GLY A 19 3.74 -0.17 -31.15
N ILE A 20 4.73 -1.04 -30.90
CA ILE A 20 4.75 -1.70 -29.59
C ILE A 20 5.31 -0.64 -28.64
N SER A 21 4.42 0.09 -27.97
CA SER A 21 4.80 0.94 -26.83
C SER A 21 5.50 0.02 -25.84
N GLU A 22 6.83 0.12 -25.76
CA GLU A 22 7.61 -0.47 -24.69
C GLU A 22 6.94 -0.07 -23.37
N ALA A 23 6.78 -1.02 -22.43
CA ALA A 23 6.27 -0.70 -21.11
C ALA A 23 7.16 0.41 -20.55
N GLN A 24 6.59 1.62 -20.37
CA GLN A 24 7.37 2.77 -19.94
C GLN A 24 8.04 2.39 -18.62
N SER A 25 9.37 2.43 -18.58
CA SER A 25 10.11 2.11 -17.37
C SER A 25 9.74 3.13 -16.30
N PHE A 26 9.35 2.64 -15.12
CA PHE A 26 9.07 3.53 -14.00
C PHE A 26 10.35 4.26 -13.59
N ASN A 27 10.24 5.56 -13.40
CA ASN A 27 11.35 6.40 -12.95
C ASN A 27 10.87 7.33 -11.83
N TRP A 28 11.36 7.07 -10.61
CA TRP A 28 11.03 7.86 -9.43
C TRP A 28 11.39 9.36 -9.55
N ALA A 29 12.42 9.71 -10.33
CA ALA A 29 12.77 11.11 -10.56
C ALA A 29 11.64 11.89 -11.26
N ASN A 30 10.88 11.20 -12.12
CA ASN A 30 9.75 11.75 -12.87
C ASN A 30 8.44 11.72 -12.08
N THR A 31 8.34 10.90 -11.03
CA THR A 31 7.16 10.86 -10.16
C THR A 31 7.02 12.18 -9.40
N LYS A 32 5.86 12.84 -9.45
CA LYS A 32 5.62 14.13 -8.76
C LYS A 32 4.69 14.01 -7.56
N SER A 33 3.83 13.01 -7.58
CA SER A 33 2.84 12.75 -6.55
C SER A 33 2.76 11.26 -6.24
N VAL A 34 2.30 10.94 -5.04
CA VAL A 34 1.85 9.62 -4.62
C VAL A 34 0.39 9.73 -4.20
N VAL A 35 -0.44 8.81 -4.68
CA VAL A 35 -1.79 8.58 -4.15
C VAL A 35 -1.79 7.19 -3.54
N SER A 36 -2.08 7.10 -2.24
CA SER A 36 -2.00 5.85 -1.48
C SER A 36 -3.39 5.35 -1.08
N PHE A 37 -3.55 4.03 -1.07
CA PHE A 37 -4.70 3.32 -0.55
C PHE A 37 -4.24 2.10 0.23
N GLY A 38 -5.02 1.64 1.20
CA GLY A 38 -4.61 0.51 2.01
C GLY A 38 -5.17 0.51 3.42
N ASP A 39 -4.45 -0.16 4.30
CA ASP A 39 -4.80 -0.30 5.72
C ASP A 39 -3.87 0.53 6.65
N SER A 40 -3.75 0.11 7.90
CA SER A 40 -2.98 0.80 8.95
C SER A 40 -1.49 0.94 8.62
N TYR A 41 -0.93 0.08 7.76
CA TYR A 41 0.47 0.16 7.32
C TYR A 41 0.75 1.35 6.40
N SER A 42 -0.30 1.96 5.85
CA SER A 42 -0.19 3.17 5.01
C SER A 42 -0.93 4.37 5.59
N TYR A 43 -1.82 4.15 6.58
CA TYR A 43 -2.67 5.19 7.15
C TYR A 43 -1.88 6.34 7.81
N ILE A 44 -2.18 7.56 7.36
CA ILE A 44 -1.70 8.81 7.97
C ILE A 44 -2.91 9.63 8.42
N LEU A 45 -2.93 10.00 9.70
CA LEU A 45 -3.99 10.83 10.28
C LEU A 45 -3.89 12.28 9.79
N GLY A 46 -4.95 12.77 9.13
CA GLY A 46 -5.10 14.18 8.76
C GLY A 46 -5.77 15.03 9.86
N THR A 47 -5.64 16.36 9.80
CA THR A 47 -6.22 17.27 10.84
C THR A 47 -7.72 17.45 10.78
N ALA A 48 -8.33 17.23 9.62
CA ALA A 48 -9.77 17.27 9.42
C ALA A 48 -10.41 15.87 9.45
N GLY A 49 -9.60 14.81 9.55
CA GLY A 49 -10.07 13.43 9.69
C GLY A 49 -10.41 13.13 11.14
N SER A 50 -11.68 13.24 11.51
CA SER A 50 -12.15 12.53 12.70
C SER A 50 -12.12 11.02 12.39
N PRO A 51 -11.77 10.13 13.33
CA PRO A 51 -11.97 8.68 13.17
C PRO A 51 -13.45 8.25 13.03
N ASN A 52 -14.38 9.19 12.89
CA ASN A 52 -15.80 8.97 12.74
C ASN A 52 -16.23 9.20 11.28
N PRO A 53 -17.28 8.50 10.81
CA PRO A 53 -17.60 8.43 9.41
C PRO A 53 -18.06 9.79 8.91
N LEU A 54 -17.57 10.15 7.74
CA LEU A 54 -17.97 11.33 6.98
C LEU A 54 -19.42 11.16 6.52
N HIS A 55 -20.38 11.55 7.36
CA HIS A 55 -21.78 11.72 6.96
C HIS A 55 -22.05 13.17 6.53
N GLU A 56 -22.81 13.29 5.45
CA GLU A 56 -23.41 14.50 4.85
C GLU A 56 -22.58 15.79 4.98
N GLY A 57 -21.70 16.02 3.99
CA GLY A 57 -20.85 17.21 3.93
C GLY A 57 -19.46 16.98 3.33
N PHE A 58 -19.15 15.74 2.88
CA PHE A 58 -17.83 15.34 2.37
C PHE A 58 -17.27 16.29 1.31
N LEU A 59 -18.10 16.80 0.38
CA LEU A 59 -17.67 17.78 -0.63
C LEU A 59 -17.22 19.12 -0.02
N ALA A 60 -17.92 19.60 1.01
CA ALA A 60 -17.57 20.85 1.71
C ALA A 60 -16.33 20.68 2.61
N GLN A 61 -16.06 19.45 3.07
CA GLN A 61 -14.89 19.12 3.88
C GLN A 61 -13.69 18.63 3.06
N LEU A 62 -13.85 18.26 1.78
CA LEU A 62 -12.74 17.78 0.96
C LEU A 62 -11.64 18.83 0.81
N HIS A 63 -12.02 20.10 0.62
CA HIS A 63 -11.10 21.25 0.66
C HIS A 63 -10.45 21.48 2.03
N LYS A 64 -10.87 20.82 3.12
CA LYS A 64 -10.19 20.84 4.42
C LYS A 64 -9.34 19.58 4.63
N LEU A 65 -9.85 18.42 4.21
CA LEU A 65 -9.17 17.12 4.25
C LEU A 65 -7.93 17.06 3.36
N LEU A 66 -7.94 17.77 2.22
CA LEU A 66 -6.82 17.85 1.29
C LEU A 66 -5.71 18.83 1.72
N HIS A 67 -5.87 19.54 2.84
CA HIS A 67 -5.00 20.68 3.16
C HIS A 67 -4.04 20.42 4.33
N GLN A 68 -4.14 19.31 5.06
CA GLN A 68 -3.22 19.06 6.16
C GLN A 68 -3.03 17.59 6.56
N ILE A 69 -1.76 17.18 6.55
CA ILE A 69 -1.21 16.07 7.32
C ILE A 69 -0.74 16.65 8.66
N VAL A 70 -1.06 15.97 9.77
CA VAL A 70 -0.46 16.28 11.07
C VAL A 70 0.35 15.11 11.56
N LEU A 71 1.61 15.40 11.87
CA LEU A 71 2.42 14.56 12.71
C LEU A 71 2.57 15.21 14.06
N ASN A 72 2.00 14.57 15.07
CA ASN A 72 2.15 14.96 16.46
C ASN A 72 2.82 13.84 17.26
N GLY A 73 4.13 13.66 17.08
CA GLY A 73 4.91 12.67 17.80
C GLY A 73 4.43 11.25 17.51
N VAL A 74 4.00 10.53 18.55
CA VAL A 74 3.53 9.13 18.50
C VAL A 74 2.15 8.99 17.82
N ILE A 75 1.40 10.09 17.71
CA ILE A 75 -0.03 10.07 17.35
C ILE A 75 -0.15 10.57 15.90
N GLY A 76 -0.29 9.64 14.96
CA GLY A 76 -0.50 9.97 13.55
C GLY A 76 -0.49 8.78 12.61
N THR A 77 0.24 7.72 12.95
CA THR A 77 0.35 6.49 12.16
C THR A 77 0.34 5.28 13.09
N ALA A 78 0.29 4.08 12.50
CA ALA A 78 0.43 2.84 13.26
C ALA A 78 1.87 2.49 13.68
N GLU A 79 2.86 3.33 13.36
CA GLU A 79 4.30 3.06 13.54
C GLU A 79 4.94 3.89 14.69
N GLY A 80 4.15 4.73 15.36
CA GLY A 80 4.65 5.62 16.42
C GLY A 80 5.59 6.73 15.90
N GLY A 81 5.47 7.10 14.63
CA GLY A 81 6.28 8.10 13.93
C GLY A 81 5.87 8.18 12.46
N PRO A 82 6.65 8.84 11.58
CA PRO A 82 6.35 8.85 10.15
C PRO A 82 6.34 7.43 9.56
N ASN A 83 5.39 7.14 8.67
CA ASN A 83 5.32 5.85 7.98
C ASN A 83 6.15 5.84 6.67
N TRP A 84 6.14 4.71 5.97
CA TRP A 84 6.94 4.52 4.76
C TRP A 84 6.61 5.51 3.62
N LEU A 85 5.37 5.98 3.51
CA LEU A 85 4.97 6.96 2.48
C LEU A 85 5.55 8.34 2.78
N GLU A 86 5.57 8.74 4.04
CA GLU A 86 6.17 9.98 4.51
C GLU A 86 7.67 10.00 4.21
N PHE A 87 8.38 8.91 4.52
CA PHE A 87 9.79 8.74 4.14
C PHE A 87 10.00 8.70 2.63
N LEU A 88 9.18 7.93 1.89
CA LEU A 88 9.29 7.80 0.44
C LEU A 88 9.15 9.17 -0.25
N THR A 89 8.20 9.98 0.21
CA THR A 89 7.86 11.28 -0.40
C THR A 89 8.64 12.46 0.18
N GLY A 90 9.31 12.27 1.32
CA GLY A 90 9.88 13.36 2.12
C GLY A 90 8.81 14.29 2.72
N CYS A 91 7.55 13.84 2.76
CA CYS A 91 6.43 14.59 3.31
C CYS A 91 6.33 14.31 4.80
N ALA A 92 6.22 15.34 5.64
CA ALA A 92 6.03 15.17 7.08
C ALA A 92 6.98 14.13 7.69
N THR A 93 8.30 14.35 7.67
CA THR A 93 9.26 13.42 8.31
C THR A 93 9.70 13.88 9.70
N SER A 94 9.08 14.96 10.19
CA SER A 94 9.30 15.56 11.50
C SER A 94 7.98 16.07 12.06
N ASN A 95 7.94 16.38 13.36
CA ASN A 95 6.71 16.87 13.99
C ASN A 95 6.30 18.21 13.42
N GLY A 96 5.01 18.36 13.11
CA GLY A 96 4.48 19.60 12.57
C GLY A 96 3.17 19.42 11.80
N GLN A 97 2.74 20.54 11.21
CA GLN A 97 1.60 20.61 10.31
C GLN A 97 2.10 20.77 8.88
N TYR A 98 1.74 19.85 8.00
CA TYR A 98 2.22 19.81 6.62
C TYR A 98 1.04 19.84 5.66
N SER A 99 1.15 20.57 4.55
CA SER A 99 0.16 20.46 3.47
C SER A 99 0.61 19.36 2.49
N PRO A 100 -0.24 18.36 2.19
CA PRO A 100 -0.03 17.38 1.11
C PRO A 100 0.47 17.97 -0.20
N ALA A 101 -0.03 19.16 -0.55
CA ALA A 101 0.28 19.84 -1.80
C ALA A 101 1.68 20.48 -1.83
N ASN A 102 2.28 20.72 -0.66
CA ASN A 102 3.56 21.41 -0.50
C ASN A 102 4.72 20.44 -0.18
N CYS A 103 4.45 19.14 -0.11
CA CYS A 103 5.49 18.15 0.14
C CYS A 103 6.44 17.99 -1.07
N PRO A 104 7.71 17.58 -0.85
CA PRO A 104 8.70 17.41 -1.94
C PRO A 104 8.19 16.52 -3.07
N ARG A 105 7.52 15.41 -2.71
CA ARG A 105 6.54 14.72 -3.55
C ARG A 105 5.17 14.89 -2.89
N LYS A 106 4.15 15.28 -3.66
CA LYS A 106 2.81 15.48 -3.11
C LYS A 106 2.26 14.14 -2.63
N LEU A 107 1.76 14.07 -1.40
CA LEU A 107 1.29 12.82 -0.80
C LEU A 107 -0.20 12.92 -0.50
N TRP A 108 -1.00 12.12 -1.20
CA TRP A 108 -2.45 12.04 -1.02
C TRP A 108 -2.82 10.65 -0.51
N ASP A 109 -2.93 10.49 0.81
CA ASP A 109 -3.24 9.20 1.43
C ASP A 109 -4.75 9.04 1.68
N PHE A 110 -5.29 7.94 1.15
CA PHE A 110 -6.67 7.49 1.32
C PHE A 110 -6.74 6.14 2.02
N ALA A 111 -5.61 5.59 2.49
CA ALA A 111 -5.60 4.42 3.32
C ALA A 111 -6.48 4.64 4.56
N PHE A 112 -6.97 3.55 5.16
CA PHE A 112 -7.78 3.62 6.37
C PHE A 112 -7.43 2.48 7.31
N SER A 113 -7.10 2.80 8.55
CA SER A 113 -6.72 1.80 9.55
C SER A 113 -7.81 0.74 9.74
N GLY A 114 -7.41 -0.54 9.71
CA GLY A 114 -8.34 -1.68 9.81
C GLY A 114 -9.10 -2.01 8.53
N ALA A 115 -8.79 -1.37 7.40
CA ALA A 115 -9.43 -1.69 6.13
C ALA A 115 -9.08 -3.12 5.65
N SER A 116 -10.11 -3.83 5.22
CA SER A 116 -10.00 -5.01 4.35
C SER A 116 -10.34 -4.60 2.91
N VAL A 117 -10.22 -5.52 1.94
CA VAL A 117 -10.47 -5.23 0.52
C VAL A 117 -11.90 -4.74 0.28
N SER A 118 -12.90 -5.47 0.79
CA SER A 118 -14.32 -5.19 0.53
C SER A 118 -15.26 -5.87 1.52
N GLU A 119 -16.37 -5.21 1.85
CA GLU A 119 -17.48 -5.75 2.65
C GLU A 119 -18.16 -6.97 2.02
N GLN A 120 -17.94 -7.24 0.74
CA GLN A 120 -18.46 -8.45 0.08
C GLN A 120 -17.79 -9.74 0.59
N PHE A 121 -16.62 -9.64 1.22
CA PHE A 121 -15.86 -10.78 1.71
C PHE A 121 -15.82 -10.84 3.23
N LEU A 122 -15.55 -9.69 3.86
CA LEU A 122 -15.28 -9.60 5.28
C LEU A 122 -16.04 -8.41 5.89
N PRO A 123 -16.63 -8.55 7.08
CA PRO A 123 -17.26 -7.43 7.76
C PRO A 123 -16.22 -6.38 8.16
N ARG A 124 -16.66 -5.14 8.33
CA ARG A 124 -15.80 -4.07 8.84
C ARG A 124 -15.48 -4.27 10.31
N HIS A 125 -14.24 -3.96 10.71
CA HIS A 125 -13.82 -3.96 12.13
C HIS A 125 -14.62 -2.95 12.96
N LEU A 126 -14.88 -1.77 12.39
CA LEU A 126 -15.72 -0.73 12.96
C LEU A 126 -16.65 -0.19 11.88
N SER A 127 -17.82 0.33 12.26
CA SER A 127 -18.77 0.95 11.33
C SER A 127 -18.22 2.17 10.58
N VAL A 128 -17.06 2.69 11.03
CA VAL A 128 -16.35 3.83 10.47
C VAL A 128 -15.23 3.42 9.50
N THR A 129 -14.83 2.14 9.51
CA THR A 129 -13.79 1.61 8.64
C THR A 129 -14.19 1.77 7.17
N ILE A 130 -13.25 2.20 6.34
CA ILE A 130 -13.45 2.40 4.90
C ILE A 130 -12.67 1.31 4.15
N PRO A 131 -13.34 0.29 3.56
CA PRO A 131 -12.69 -0.74 2.76
C PRO A 131 -12.00 -0.18 1.51
N LEU A 132 -11.02 -0.89 0.97
CA LEU A 132 -10.24 -0.43 -0.20
C LEU A 132 -11.12 -0.03 -1.40
N VAL A 133 -12.16 -0.81 -1.70
CA VAL A 133 -13.11 -0.48 -2.79
C VAL A 133 -13.77 0.89 -2.57
N ASN A 134 -14.11 1.22 -1.32
CA ASN A 134 -14.69 2.51 -0.97
C ASN A 134 -13.65 3.63 -1.00
N GLN A 135 -12.41 3.39 -0.53
CA GLN A 135 -11.32 4.37 -0.59
C GLN A 135 -11.05 4.82 -2.03
N THR A 136 -10.88 3.85 -2.94
CA THR A 136 -10.66 4.15 -4.37
C THR A 136 -11.86 4.80 -5.04
N GLN A 137 -13.09 4.38 -4.71
CA GLN A 137 -14.30 5.03 -5.22
C GLN A 137 -14.43 6.47 -4.72
N GLN A 138 -14.11 6.74 -3.45
CA GLN A 138 -14.11 8.09 -2.90
C GLN A 138 -13.09 8.99 -3.62
N TYR A 139 -11.88 8.48 -3.88
CA TYR A 139 -10.90 9.19 -4.69
C TYR A 139 -11.49 9.55 -6.07
N LEU A 140 -12.04 8.56 -6.78
CA LEU A 140 -12.54 8.72 -8.15
C LEU A 140 -13.73 9.68 -8.27
N ASN A 141 -14.60 9.69 -7.27
CA ASN A 141 -15.81 10.50 -7.23
C ASN A 141 -15.55 11.93 -6.80
N TYR A 142 -14.62 12.13 -5.87
CA TYR A 142 -14.52 13.39 -5.14
C TYR A 142 -13.15 14.04 -5.26
N ALA A 143 -12.07 13.28 -5.15
CA ALA A 143 -10.72 13.86 -5.11
C ALA A 143 -10.12 14.08 -6.50
N ASP A 144 -10.33 13.15 -7.42
CA ASP A 144 -9.65 13.12 -8.71
C ASP A 144 -9.84 14.42 -9.52
N ALA A 145 -11.08 14.93 -9.60
CA ALA A 145 -11.36 16.19 -10.28
C ALA A 145 -10.73 17.40 -9.57
N ILE A 146 -10.70 17.43 -8.25
CA ILE A 146 -10.12 18.53 -7.47
C ILE A 146 -8.60 18.54 -7.59
N LEU A 147 -7.97 17.38 -7.39
CA LEU A 147 -6.51 17.25 -7.37
C LEU A 147 -5.87 17.49 -8.74
N THR A 148 -6.56 17.17 -9.82
CA THR A 148 -6.05 17.41 -11.17
C THR A 148 -6.23 18.85 -11.66
N ASN A 149 -6.97 19.68 -10.93
CA ASN A 149 -7.16 21.10 -11.24
C ASN A 149 -6.21 22.02 -10.45
N THR A 150 -6.16 23.30 -10.84
CA THR A 150 -5.40 24.33 -10.13
C THR A 150 -5.97 24.54 -8.72
N PRO A 151 -5.12 24.74 -7.69
CA PRO A 151 -3.66 24.92 -7.76
C PRO A 151 -2.84 23.63 -7.67
N VAL A 152 -3.47 22.47 -7.42
CA VAL A 152 -2.74 21.21 -7.18
C VAL A 152 -2.11 20.66 -8.46
N ASN A 153 -2.82 20.69 -9.60
CA ASN A 153 -2.33 20.25 -10.91
C ASN A 153 -1.66 18.85 -10.88
N LEU A 154 -2.30 17.88 -10.22
CA LEU A 154 -1.82 16.49 -10.18
C LEU A 154 -1.87 15.90 -11.58
N SER A 155 -0.73 15.37 -12.05
CA SER A 155 -0.64 14.63 -13.31
C SER A 155 -0.70 13.14 -13.03
N ARG A 156 -1.77 12.48 -13.48
CA ARG A 156 -2.04 11.05 -13.24
C ARG A 156 -0.94 10.14 -13.81
N SER A 157 -0.37 10.48 -14.96
CA SER A 157 0.69 9.69 -15.61
C SER A 157 2.04 9.81 -14.89
N SER A 158 2.28 10.90 -14.14
CA SER A 158 3.47 11.10 -13.30
C SER A 158 3.19 10.88 -11.81
N THR A 159 2.05 10.26 -11.48
CA THR A 159 1.70 9.87 -10.12
C THR A 159 1.94 8.38 -9.93
N LEU A 160 2.46 8.02 -8.75
CA LEU A 160 2.49 6.64 -8.28
C LEU A 160 1.22 6.35 -7.49
N VAL A 161 0.47 5.33 -7.90
CA VAL A 161 -0.59 4.74 -7.07
C VAL A 161 0.04 3.66 -6.21
N ALA A 162 -0.01 3.80 -4.89
CA ALA A 162 0.47 2.81 -3.94
C ALA A 162 -0.72 2.09 -3.27
N ILE A 163 -0.67 0.76 -3.21
CA ILE A 163 -1.69 -0.06 -2.55
C ILE A 163 -1.02 -1.08 -1.62
N TRP A 164 -1.25 -0.95 -0.31
CA TRP A 164 -0.87 -1.96 0.69
C TRP A 164 -2.10 -2.42 1.46
N ILE A 165 -2.59 -3.62 1.15
CA ILE A 165 -3.82 -4.18 1.70
C ILE A 165 -3.64 -5.69 1.88
N GLY A 166 -4.50 -6.30 2.70
CA GLY A 166 -4.52 -7.74 2.93
C GLY A 166 -4.15 -8.17 4.33
N ILE A 167 -3.58 -7.26 5.14
CA ILE A 167 -3.16 -7.58 6.50
C ILE A 167 -4.39 -7.92 7.35
N ASN A 168 -5.44 -7.10 7.27
CA ASN A 168 -6.70 -7.42 7.97
C ASN A 168 -7.41 -8.61 7.33
N ASP A 169 -7.40 -8.71 6.00
CA ASP A 169 -8.10 -9.77 5.26
C ASP A 169 -7.64 -11.17 5.67
N ILE A 170 -6.33 -11.38 5.77
CA ILE A 170 -5.77 -12.67 6.18
C ILE A 170 -6.09 -12.97 7.64
N PHE A 171 -6.03 -12.01 8.57
CA PHE A 171 -6.40 -12.22 9.97
C PHE A 171 -7.89 -12.55 10.13
N ASP A 172 -8.77 -11.78 9.48
CA ASP A 172 -10.22 -11.92 9.56
C ASP A 172 -10.73 -13.19 8.86
N SER A 173 -10.02 -13.65 7.83
CA SER A 173 -10.30 -14.92 7.15
C SER A 173 -10.30 -16.12 8.11
N LYS A 174 -9.62 -16.03 9.26
CA LYS A 174 -9.70 -17.06 10.30
C LYS A 174 -11.13 -17.30 10.79
N THR A 175 -11.92 -16.23 10.85
CA THR A 175 -13.24 -16.21 11.48
C THR A 175 -14.36 -16.16 10.44
N TYR A 176 -14.20 -15.34 9.40
CA TYR A 176 -15.30 -14.97 8.51
C TYR A 176 -15.27 -15.65 7.14
N LYS A 177 -14.15 -16.28 6.76
CA LYS A 177 -14.08 -17.01 5.49
C LYS A 177 -15.10 -18.16 5.51
N PRO A 178 -15.94 -18.32 4.47
CA PRO A 178 -16.92 -19.41 4.41
C PRO A 178 -16.28 -20.79 4.55
N SER A 179 -16.87 -21.63 5.40
CA SER A 179 -16.50 -23.04 5.55
C SER A 179 -16.52 -23.77 4.20
N GLY A 180 -15.48 -24.57 3.93
CA GLY A 180 -15.35 -25.31 2.68
C GLY A 180 -14.69 -24.54 1.53
N ARG A 181 -14.44 -23.23 1.68
CA ARG A 181 -13.66 -22.46 0.70
C ARG A 181 -12.17 -22.49 1.04
N SER A 182 -11.33 -22.84 0.07
CA SER A 182 -9.87 -22.80 0.25
C SER A 182 -9.35 -21.37 0.38
N ASP A 183 -8.23 -21.19 1.09
CA ASP A 183 -7.55 -19.90 1.21
C ASP A 183 -7.23 -19.31 -0.17
N ALA A 184 -6.72 -20.14 -1.09
CA ALA A 184 -6.38 -19.71 -2.45
C ALA A 184 -7.60 -19.19 -3.24
N SER A 185 -8.76 -19.84 -3.10
CA SER A 185 -9.99 -19.40 -3.77
C SER A 185 -10.55 -18.12 -3.14
N PHE A 186 -10.45 -17.97 -1.82
CA PHE A 186 -10.98 -16.81 -1.11
C PHE A 186 -10.12 -15.57 -1.38
N TRP A 187 -8.84 -15.62 -1.04
CA TRP A 187 -7.91 -14.51 -1.26
C TRP A 187 -7.68 -14.21 -2.75
N GLY A 188 -7.78 -15.24 -3.61
CA GLY A 188 -7.75 -15.04 -5.05
C GLY A 188 -8.88 -14.14 -5.55
N ALA A 189 -10.09 -14.27 -4.98
CA ALA A 189 -11.23 -13.42 -5.33
C ALA A 189 -11.14 -12.02 -4.71
N GLU A 190 -10.60 -11.88 -3.50
CA GLU A 190 -10.27 -10.58 -2.90
C GLU A 190 -9.29 -9.82 -3.79
N LEU A 191 -8.20 -10.48 -4.19
CA LEU A 191 -7.21 -9.88 -5.08
C LEU A 191 -7.79 -9.59 -6.48
N ASP A 192 -8.72 -10.39 -6.99
CA ASP A 192 -9.44 -10.03 -8.22
C ASP A 192 -10.16 -8.68 -8.08
N VAL A 193 -10.68 -8.33 -6.90
CA VAL A 193 -11.34 -7.03 -6.67
C VAL A 193 -10.31 -5.90 -6.51
N VAL A 194 -9.16 -6.17 -5.88
CA VAL A 194 -8.03 -5.24 -5.85
C VAL A 194 -7.64 -4.82 -7.28
N PHE A 195 -7.44 -5.78 -8.18
CA PHE A 195 -6.95 -5.48 -9.53
C PHE A 195 -8.06 -5.08 -10.51
N ASN A 196 -9.18 -5.80 -10.56
CA ASN A 196 -10.21 -5.59 -11.58
C ASN A 196 -11.19 -4.46 -11.25
N THR A 197 -11.31 -4.09 -9.97
CA THR A 197 -12.18 -2.98 -9.54
C THR A 197 -11.33 -1.77 -9.16
N CYS A 198 -10.42 -1.91 -8.19
CA CYS A 198 -9.72 -0.76 -7.62
C CYS A 198 -8.66 -0.21 -8.58
N ALA A 199 -7.63 -1.02 -8.91
CA ALA A 199 -6.54 -0.60 -9.79
C ALA A 199 -7.02 -0.29 -11.22
N LYS A 200 -7.93 -1.10 -11.77
CA LYS A 200 -8.46 -0.90 -13.13
C LYS A 200 -9.24 0.41 -13.27
N SER A 201 -10.02 0.80 -12.27
CA SER A 201 -10.76 2.06 -12.29
C SER A 201 -9.83 3.28 -12.25
N LEU A 202 -8.75 3.21 -11.47
CA LEU A 202 -7.71 4.24 -11.45
C LEU A 202 -6.96 4.29 -12.79
N TYR A 203 -6.59 3.12 -13.35
CA TYR A 203 -5.95 3.06 -14.67
C TYR A 203 -6.83 3.69 -15.76
N ALA A 204 -8.14 3.42 -15.73
CA ALA A 204 -9.12 4.01 -16.65
C ALA A 204 -9.19 5.55 -16.54
N ARG A 205 -8.84 6.14 -15.39
CA ARG A 205 -8.71 7.60 -15.23
C ARG A 205 -7.40 8.18 -15.77
N GLY A 206 -6.43 7.36 -16.14
CA GLY A 206 -5.16 7.84 -16.71
C GLY A 206 -3.94 7.60 -15.82
N PHE A 207 -4.10 6.92 -14.67
CA PHE A 207 -2.95 6.49 -13.88
C PHE A 207 -2.18 5.40 -14.61
N ARG A 208 -0.84 5.44 -14.53
CA ARG A 208 0.03 4.50 -15.24
C ARG A 208 1.01 3.77 -14.34
N ASN A 209 1.38 4.30 -13.18
CA ASN A 209 2.36 3.66 -12.29
C ASN A 209 1.64 3.13 -11.05
N PHE A 210 1.72 1.83 -10.82
CA PHE A 210 1.10 1.14 -9.70
C PHE A 210 2.16 0.37 -8.92
N LEU A 211 2.16 0.54 -7.60
CA LEU A 211 2.96 -0.20 -6.65
C LEU A 211 2.02 -0.96 -5.71
N PHE A 212 2.17 -2.28 -5.69
CA PHE A 212 1.48 -3.17 -4.77
C PHE A 212 2.49 -3.70 -3.76
N MET A 213 2.13 -3.66 -2.48
CA MET A 213 2.96 -4.19 -1.41
C MET A 213 2.44 -5.57 -1.03
N ASN A 214 3.33 -6.57 -0.94
CA ASN A 214 2.95 -7.86 -0.38
C ASN A 214 2.88 -7.80 1.16
N LEU A 215 2.45 -8.88 1.81
CA LEU A 215 2.24 -8.84 3.25
C LEU A 215 3.57 -8.66 4.00
N PRO A 216 3.60 -7.88 5.09
CA PRO A 216 4.71 -7.92 6.02
C PRO A 216 4.82 -9.34 6.64
N PRO A 217 5.89 -9.66 7.40
CA PRO A 217 6.06 -10.96 8.07
C PRO A 217 5.12 -11.13 9.27
N ILE A 218 3.82 -11.02 9.04
CA ILE A 218 2.76 -11.08 10.06
C ILE A 218 2.59 -12.48 10.66
N ASP A 219 3.12 -13.52 10.02
CA ASP A 219 3.33 -14.84 10.62
C ASP A 219 4.31 -14.79 11.80
N ARG A 220 5.11 -13.71 11.90
CA ARG A 220 6.09 -13.47 12.96
C ARG A 220 5.69 -12.35 13.92
N THR A 221 4.41 -11.98 13.98
CA THR A 221 3.94 -11.03 15.03
C THR A 221 4.31 -11.52 16.44
N PRO A 222 4.46 -10.62 17.42
CA PRO A 222 4.76 -10.99 18.81
C PRO A 222 3.80 -12.01 19.43
N ALA A 223 2.53 -12.01 19.00
CA ALA A 223 1.55 -13.00 19.42
C ALA A 223 1.82 -14.37 18.76
N ASN A 224 2.06 -14.40 17.44
CA ASN A 224 2.32 -15.64 16.72
C ASN A 224 3.62 -16.33 17.15
N GLN A 225 4.68 -15.57 17.44
CA GLN A 225 5.94 -16.13 17.93
C GLN A 225 5.78 -16.90 19.26
N ARG A 226 4.73 -16.61 20.04
CA ARG A 226 4.43 -17.25 21.33
C ARG A 226 3.28 -18.25 21.27
N SER A 227 2.60 -18.35 20.12
CA SER A 227 1.41 -19.20 19.97
C SER A 227 1.81 -20.64 19.63
N SER A 228 1.16 -21.62 20.27
CA SER A 228 1.22 -23.02 19.84
C SER A 228 0.39 -23.30 18.59
N THR A 229 -0.49 -22.37 18.21
CA THR A 229 -1.34 -22.41 17.01
C THR A 229 -1.26 -21.06 16.27
N PRO A 230 -0.09 -20.73 15.69
CA PRO A 230 0.13 -19.44 15.06
C PRO A 230 -0.79 -19.24 13.85
N TYR A 231 -1.28 -18.01 13.69
CA TYR A 231 -2.12 -17.62 12.56
C TYR A 231 -1.92 -16.13 12.22
N PRO A 232 -1.71 -15.76 10.95
CA PRO A 232 -1.52 -16.66 9.80
C PRO A 232 -0.23 -17.45 9.91
N THR A 233 -0.17 -18.59 9.24
CA THR A 233 1.09 -19.34 9.09
C THR A 233 1.95 -18.74 7.98
N LYS A 234 3.26 -19.05 7.98
CA LYS A 234 4.17 -18.68 6.89
C LYS A 234 3.66 -19.12 5.51
N SER A 235 3.06 -20.31 5.41
CA SER A 235 2.50 -20.80 4.14
C SER A 235 1.31 -19.98 3.66
N GLN A 236 0.50 -19.45 4.58
CA GLN A 236 -0.63 -18.59 4.26
C GLN A 236 -0.17 -17.20 3.78
N VAL A 237 0.82 -16.62 4.46
CA VAL A 237 1.46 -15.37 4.02
C VAL A 237 2.07 -15.55 2.61
N ASN A 238 2.85 -16.60 2.39
CA ASN A 238 3.43 -16.91 1.08
C ASN A 238 2.35 -17.12 0.00
N LEU A 239 1.21 -17.73 0.35
CA LEU A 239 0.11 -17.94 -0.59
C LEU A 239 -0.48 -16.60 -1.05
N TRP A 240 -0.82 -15.71 -0.11
CA TRP A 240 -1.30 -14.36 -0.45
C TRP A 240 -0.30 -13.63 -1.36
N ASP A 241 0.97 -13.60 -0.98
CA ASP A 241 2.02 -12.91 -1.72
C ASP A 241 2.17 -13.45 -3.15
N SER A 242 2.11 -14.77 -3.33
CA SER A 242 2.15 -15.42 -4.64
C SER A 242 0.94 -15.07 -5.52
N LEU A 243 -0.25 -15.00 -4.93
CA LEU A 243 -1.46 -14.62 -5.62
C LEU A 243 -1.39 -13.14 -6.04
N LEU A 244 -0.94 -12.26 -5.14
CA LEU A 244 -0.77 -10.84 -5.42
C LEU A 244 0.19 -10.64 -6.61
N ALA A 245 1.35 -11.30 -6.60
CA ALA A 245 2.32 -11.23 -7.68
C ALA A 245 1.74 -11.72 -9.02
N SER A 246 1.03 -12.85 -9.00
CA SER A 246 0.36 -13.40 -10.19
C SER A 246 -0.69 -12.43 -10.78
N LYS A 247 -1.51 -11.83 -9.91
CA LYS A 247 -2.54 -10.86 -10.33
C LYS A 247 -1.92 -9.54 -10.80
N ALA A 248 -0.82 -9.08 -10.20
CA ALA A 248 -0.07 -7.92 -10.67
C ALA A 248 0.53 -8.14 -12.07
N ASN A 249 1.10 -9.31 -12.33
CA ASN A 249 1.61 -9.68 -13.67
C ASN A 249 0.49 -9.74 -14.71
N THR A 250 -0.68 -10.28 -14.32
CA THR A 250 -1.88 -10.29 -15.16
C THR A 250 -2.32 -8.86 -15.47
N PHE A 251 -2.39 -7.98 -14.46
CA PHE A 251 -2.76 -6.58 -14.63
C PHE A 251 -1.77 -5.83 -15.54
N GLN A 252 -0.45 -6.02 -15.35
CA GLN A 252 0.58 -5.45 -16.22
C GLN A 252 0.37 -5.85 -17.68
N SER A 253 0.06 -7.12 -17.93
CA SER A 253 -0.09 -7.67 -19.29
C SER A 253 -1.38 -7.18 -19.95
N ALA A 254 -2.45 -6.99 -19.17
CA ALA A 254 -3.76 -6.58 -19.67
C ALA A 254 -3.93 -5.06 -19.87
N ASN A 255 -3.05 -4.24 -19.28
CA ASN A 255 -3.20 -2.78 -19.27
C ASN A 255 -1.98 -2.11 -19.91
N ALA A 256 -2.03 -1.95 -21.24
CA ALA A 256 -0.94 -1.37 -22.03
C ALA A 256 -0.53 0.03 -21.55
N GLY A 257 0.77 0.30 -21.54
CA GLY A 257 1.32 1.57 -21.06
C GLY A 257 1.25 1.76 -19.54
N SER A 258 0.72 0.80 -18.78
CA SER A 258 0.89 0.78 -17.33
C SER A 258 2.24 0.17 -16.93
N LYS A 259 2.68 0.49 -15.72
CA LYS A 259 3.73 -0.19 -14.99
C LYS A 259 3.17 -0.64 -13.65
N ALA A 260 2.95 -1.93 -13.48
CA ALA A 260 2.56 -2.54 -12.22
C ALA A 260 3.77 -3.22 -11.58
N MET A 261 4.05 -2.84 -10.35
CA MET A 261 5.21 -3.29 -9.59
C MET A 261 4.73 -3.93 -8.29
N VAL A 262 5.43 -4.98 -7.87
CA VAL A 262 5.27 -5.55 -6.53
C VAL A 262 6.54 -5.27 -5.76
N TYR A 263 6.41 -4.64 -4.59
CA TYR A 263 7.51 -4.58 -3.64
C TYR A 263 7.36 -5.71 -2.63
N ASP A 264 8.42 -6.49 -2.50
CA ASP A 264 8.49 -7.63 -1.58
C ASP A 264 8.91 -7.15 -0.18
N ALA A 265 7.94 -6.53 0.50
CA ALA A 265 8.05 -6.15 1.91
C ALA A 265 8.31 -7.37 2.79
N ASN A 266 7.72 -8.53 2.48
CA ASN A 266 7.91 -9.75 3.26
C ASN A 266 9.39 -10.15 3.34
N THR A 267 10.05 -10.28 2.19
CA THR A 267 11.45 -10.68 2.10
C THR A 267 12.35 -9.63 2.73
N PHE A 268 12.14 -8.35 2.44
CA PHE A 268 12.92 -7.26 3.01
C PHE A 268 12.85 -7.25 4.54
N LEU A 269 11.65 -7.28 5.10
CA LEU A 269 11.43 -7.23 6.55
C LEU A 269 11.91 -8.51 7.25
N ASN A 270 11.76 -9.68 6.61
CA ASN A 270 12.38 -10.91 7.14
C ASN A 270 13.91 -10.83 7.18
N ASN A 271 14.54 -10.16 6.21
CA ASN A 271 15.98 -9.92 6.25
C ASN A 271 16.37 -9.00 7.41
N VAL A 272 15.62 -7.93 7.64
CA VAL A 272 15.81 -7.04 8.80
C VAL A 272 15.70 -7.82 10.11
N MET A 273 14.66 -8.65 10.28
CA MET A 273 14.49 -9.48 11.48
C MET A 273 15.59 -10.52 11.66
N SER A 274 16.21 -10.98 10.57
CA SER A 274 17.30 -11.98 10.60
C SER A 274 18.66 -11.34 10.84
N ASN A 275 18.82 -10.07 10.49
CA ASN A 275 20.04 -9.28 10.67
C ASN A 275 19.80 -8.00 11.49
N PRO A 276 19.15 -8.06 12.66
CA PRO A 276 18.61 -6.87 13.33
C PRO A 276 19.70 -5.88 13.76
N SER A 277 20.89 -6.36 14.11
CA SER A 277 22.03 -5.52 14.50
C SER A 277 22.51 -4.60 13.39
N ALA A 278 22.40 -5.01 12.11
CA ALA A 278 22.76 -4.18 10.96
C ALA A 278 21.84 -2.94 10.82
N TYR A 279 20.64 -3.01 11.41
CA TYR A 279 19.65 -1.94 11.44
C TYR A 279 19.56 -1.26 12.82
N GLY A 280 20.47 -1.60 13.74
CA GLY A 280 20.45 -1.09 15.11
C GLY A 280 19.31 -1.65 15.98
N ILE A 281 18.55 -2.63 15.49
CA ILE A 281 17.43 -3.25 16.20
C ILE A 281 17.98 -4.29 17.20
N THR A 282 17.43 -4.31 18.41
CA THR A 282 17.78 -5.27 19.46
C THR A 282 16.61 -6.15 19.88
N ASN A 283 15.38 -5.83 19.46
CA ASN A 283 14.18 -6.57 19.83
C ASN A 283 13.29 -6.86 18.61
N THR A 284 13.20 -8.12 18.21
CA THR A 284 12.35 -8.60 17.11
C THR A 284 11.17 -9.46 17.57
N ALA A 285 11.07 -9.70 18.88
CA ALA A 285 10.12 -10.66 19.46
C ALA A 285 8.93 -9.99 20.16
N THR A 286 9.10 -8.76 20.64
CA THR A 286 8.14 -8.05 21.48
C THR A 286 8.10 -6.57 21.12
N TYR A 287 7.17 -5.85 21.74
CA TYR A 287 7.05 -4.39 21.71
C TYR A 287 7.03 -3.84 23.14
N CYS A 288 7.16 -2.53 23.31
CA CYS A 288 7.08 -1.88 24.62
C CYS A 288 5.62 -1.57 24.98
N SER A 289 5.16 -2.01 26.16
CA SER A 289 3.83 -1.69 26.69
C SER A 289 3.70 -0.23 27.14
N GLY A 290 4.83 0.46 27.32
CA GLY A 290 4.91 1.85 27.75
C GLY A 290 4.58 2.89 26.68
N TRP A 291 4.34 2.51 25.41
CA TRP A 291 4.10 3.48 24.32
C TRP A 291 2.90 4.42 24.53
N GLN A 292 1.99 4.08 25.43
CA GLN A 292 0.87 4.93 25.82
C GLN A 292 1.26 6.08 26.76
N GLN A 293 2.49 6.09 27.27
CA GLN A 293 2.96 7.07 28.26
C GLN A 293 3.58 8.29 27.57
N GLN A 294 3.21 9.48 28.04
CA GLN A 294 3.55 10.75 27.37
C GLN A 294 5.07 11.01 27.25
N ASP A 295 5.87 10.56 28.21
CA ASP A 295 7.33 10.73 28.27
C ASP A 295 8.11 9.49 27.82
N VAL A 296 7.45 8.45 27.27
CA VAL A 296 8.12 7.20 26.88
C VAL A 296 9.18 7.40 25.79
N LEU A 297 8.97 8.36 24.88
CA LEU A 297 9.94 8.65 23.82
C LEU A 297 11.22 9.29 24.35
N THR A 298 11.13 10.09 25.42
CA THR A 298 12.27 10.80 26.02
C THR A 298 12.88 10.04 27.19
N ASN A 299 12.12 9.15 27.84
CA ASN A 299 12.56 8.32 28.96
C ASN A 299 12.00 6.88 28.88
N PRO A 300 12.38 6.09 27.86
CA PRO A 300 11.84 4.73 27.70
C PRO A 300 12.25 3.80 28.84
N GLY A 301 13.43 4.03 29.44
CA GLY A 301 13.97 3.22 30.55
C GLY A 301 13.07 3.22 31.78
N LYS A 302 12.34 4.31 32.05
CA LYS A 302 11.33 4.41 33.12
C LYS A 302 10.24 3.34 33.02
N TYR A 303 9.98 2.84 31.82
CA TYR A 303 8.94 1.87 31.53
C TYR A 303 9.50 0.48 31.19
N GLY A 304 10.79 0.24 31.44
CA GLY A 304 11.46 -1.00 31.06
C GLY A 304 11.65 -1.13 29.54
N CYS A 305 11.57 -0.02 28.81
CA CYS A 305 11.71 0.01 27.36
C CYS A 305 13.08 0.53 26.95
N VAL A 306 13.51 0.16 25.75
CA VAL A 306 14.65 0.79 25.04
C VAL A 306 14.10 1.84 24.05
N PRO A 307 14.95 2.68 23.41
CA PRO A 307 14.46 3.60 22.38
C PRO A 307 13.65 2.86 21.31
N GLN A 308 12.55 3.46 20.82
CA GLN A 308 11.63 2.83 19.86
C GLN A 308 12.35 2.28 18.63
N SER A 309 13.36 2.98 18.11
CA SER A 309 14.21 2.55 16.99
C SER A 309 14.98 1.24 17.21
N ARG A 310 14.98 0.71 18.44
CA ARG A 310 15.58 -0.58 18.79
C ARG A 310 14.59 -1.75 18.75
N TYR A 311 13.30 -1.47 18.52
CA TYR A 311 12.26 -2.48 18.31
C TYR A 311 11.99 -2.63 16.82
N PHE A 312 11.71 -3.86 16.40
CA PHE A 312 11.16 -4.16 15.08
C PHE A 312 9.63 -4.05 15.06
N TRP A 313 9.00 -4.31 16.21
CA TRP A 313 7.55 -4.21 16.37
C TRP A 313 7.24 -2.99 17.25
N TYR A 314 6.59 -1.99 16.68
CA TYR A 314 6.03 -0.89 17.43
C TYR A 314 4.90 -1.37 18.35
N ASN A 315 3.99 -2.23 17.88
CA ASN A 315 2.93 -2.80 18.72
C ASN A 315 2.67 -4.28 18.37
N ALA A 316 1.50 -4.81 18.71
CA ALA A 316 1.16 -6.21 18.49
C ALA A 316 1.17 -6.65 17.00
N ALA A 317 1.05 -5.71 16.06
CA ALA A 317 0.91 -6.02 14.64
C ALA A 317 1.50 -4.95 13.69
N HIS A 318 2.28 -3.99 14.16
CA HIS A 318 2.84 -2.87 13.38
C HIS A 318 4.33 -2.66 13.70
N LEU A 319 5.05 -1.97 12.81
CA LEU A 319 6.51 -1.98 12.69
C LEU A 319 7.16 -0.76 13.37
#